data_AF-A0A7C4BWC0-F1
#
_entry.id   AF-A0A7C4BWC0-F1
#
_cell.length_a   1.000
_cell.length_b   1.000
_cell.length_c   1.000
_cell.angle_alpha   90.00
_cell.angle_beta   90.00
_cell.angle_gamma   90.00
#
_symmetry.space_group_name_H-M   'P 1'
#
loop_
_entity.id
_entity.type
_entity.pdbx_description
1 polymer ?
#
loop_
_entity_poly.entity_id
_entity_poly.type
_entity_poly.pdbx_seq_one_letter_code
_entity_poly.pdbx_strand_id
1 'polypeptide(L)'
;MKRLKFWVTIQLLAVFASGALVGALGYRFYDQRQEAQEVKTKPAKGGPAGFRQHYIQTMRDRLKLSEQQVAQLSAIMDASGKRFNEARQRADAEIRKLMDPEMEALQKEQRTQIEAMLDAEQRAEYAKMLEERRIEMEKRRRDKQNNRPGMPPPPRERR
;
A
#
# COMPACT_ATOMS: atom_id res chain seq x y z
N MET A 1 -58.54 -39.21 10.33
CA MET A 1 -57.07 -39.22 10.46
C MET A 1 -56.28 -38.63 9.28
N LYS A 2 -56.75 -38.63 8.02
CA LYS A 2 -55.98 -38.08 6.87
C LYS A 2 -55.89 -36.53 6.84
N ARG A 3 -56.96 -35.83 7.26
CA ARG A 3 -57.01 -34.35 7.27
C ARG A 3 -56.06 -33.71 8.29
N LEU A 4 -55.88 -34.35 9.46
CA LEU A 4 -54.94 -33.89 10.49
C LEU A 4 -53.49 -33.99 10.01
N LYS A 5 -53.13 -35.10 9.33
CA LYS A 5 -51.78 -35.29 8.76
C LYS A 5 -51.46 -34.23 7.71
N PHE A 6 -52.41 -33.92 6.83
CA PHE A 6 -52.24 -32.88 5.80
C PHE A 6 -52.01 -31.48 6.40
N TRP A 7 -52.72 -31.16 7.48
CA TRP A 7 -52.59 -29.87 8.16
C TRP A 7 -51.23 -29.73 8.87
N VAL A 8 -50.73 -30.82 9.47
CA VAL A 8 -49.40 -30.87 10.07
C VAL A 8 -48.29 -30.69 9.03
N THR A 9 -48.42 -31.28 7.84
CA THR A 9 -47.44 -31.08 6.75
C THR A 9 -47.39 -29.63 6.27
N ILE A 10 -48.54 -28.96 6.18
CA ILE A 10 -48.61 -27.54 5.80
C ILE A 10 -47.94 -26.66 6.85
N GLN A 11 -48.15 -26.93 8.15
CA GLN A 11 -47.49 -26.16 9.20
C GLN A 11 -45.97 -26.36 9.21
N LEU A 12 -45.50 -27.57 8.97
CA LEU A 12 -44.06 -27.85 8.83
C LEU A 12 -43.44 -27.09 7.65
N LEU A 13 -44.12 -27.05 6.50
CA LEU A 13 -43.68 -26.25 5.35
C LEU A 13 -43.71 -24.75 5.63
N ALA A 14 -44.72 -24.27 6.35
CA ALA A 14 -44.82 -22.85 6.73
C ALA A 14 -43.69 -22.43 7.68
N VAL A 15 -43.35 -23.26 8.67
CA VAL A 15 -42.22 -23.01 9.57
C VAL A 15 -40.91 -23.01 8.79
N PHE A 16 -40.70 -23.96 7.88
CA PHE A 16 -39.50 -24.00 7.04
C PHE A 16 -39.39 -22.78 6.11
N ALA A 17 -40.50 -22.36 5.48
CA ALA A 17 -40.55 -21.17 4.64
C ALA A 17 -40.26 -19.89 5.44
N SER A 18 -40.76 -19.80 6.68
CA SER A 18 -40.47 -18.66 7.56
C SER A 18 -38.99 -18.63 7.97
N GLY A 19 -38.37 -19.79 8.24
CA GLY A 19 -36.94 -19.90 8.50
C GLY A 19 -36.09 -19.50 7.29
N ALA A 20 -36.49 -19.91 6.08
CA ALA A 20 -35.81 -19.53 4.83
C ALA A 20 -35.90 -18.02 4.57
N LEU A 21 -37.05 -17.39 4.84
CA LEU A 21 -37.23 -15.94 4.74
C LEU A 21 -36.35 -15.19 5.74
N VAL A 22 -36.33 -15.62 7.00
CA VAL A 22 -35.47 -15.01 8.04
C VAL A 22 -33.99 -15.22 7.73
N GLY A 23 -33.60 -16.39 7.21
CA GLY A 23 -32.24 -16.68 6.75
C GLY A 23 -31.82 -15.80 5.58
N ALA A 24 -32.69 -15.62 4.58
CA ALA A 24 -32.41 -14.76 3.43
C ALA A 24 -32.30 -13.27 3.82
N LEU A 25 -33.17 -12.79 4.71
CA LEU A 25 -33.08 -11.43 5.24
C LEU A 25 -31.83 -11.25 6.11
N GLY A 26 -31.53 -12.21 6.99
CA GLY A 26 -30.32 -12.22 7.81
C GLY A 26 -29.05 -12.21 6.98
N TYR A 27 -28.97 -13.02 5.92
CA TYR A 27 -27.87 -13.04 4.95
C TYR A 27 -27.69 -11.66 4.30
N ARG A 28 -28.78 -11.04 3.86
CA ARG A 28 -28.74 -9.73 3.20
C ARG A 28 -28.26 -8.61 4.14
N PHE A 29 -28.64 -8.64 5.42
CA PHE A 29 -28.16 -7.67 6.42
C PHE A 29 -26.71 -7.93 6.85
N TYR A 30 -26.24 -9.18 6.80
CA TYR A 30 -24.85 -9.53 7.08
C TYR A 30 -23.91 -9.06 5.96
N ASP A 31 -24.28 -9.27 4.69
CA ASP A 31 -23.57 -8.74 3.52
C ASP A 31 -23.54 -7.20 3.54
N GLN A 32 -24.66 -6.55 3.85
CA GLN A 32 -24.72 -5.08 3.91
C GLN A 32 -23.87 -4.48 5.05
N ARG A 33 -23.68 -5.20 6.16
CA ARG A 33 -22.73 -4.82 7.23
C ARG A 33 -21.27 -5.06 6.83
N GLN A 34 -20.98 -6.09 6.04
CA GLN A 34 -19.65 -6.31 5.49
C GLN A 34 -19.30 -5.25 4.43
N GLU A 35 -20.22 -4.86 3.54
CA GLU A 35 -20.01 -3.77 2.60
C GLU A 35 -19.80 -2.42 3.32
N ALA A 36 -20.57 -2.13 4.38
CA ALA A 36 -20.39 -0.92 5.18
C ALA A 36 -19.06 -0.89 5.96
N GLN A 37 -18.46 -2.05 6.26
CA GLN A 37 -17.12 -2.15 6.86
C GLN A 37 -16.00 -2.20 5.82
N GLU A 38 -16.23 -2.76 4.62
CA GLU A 38 -15.24 -2.79 3.53
C GLU A 38 -14.99 -1.44 2.86
N VAL A 39 -15.93 -0.48 2.98
CA VAL A 39 -15.76 0.89 2.44
C VAL A 39 -14.64 1.68 3.14
N LYS A 40 -14.10 1.21 4.29
CA LYS A 40 -13.02 1.93 5.00
C LYS A 40 -11.61 1.36 4.83
N THR A 41 -11.41 0.19 4.21
CA THR A 41 -10.08 -0.45 4.20
C THR A 41 -9.72 -1.24 2.93
N LYS A 42 -10.30 -0.92 1.77
CA LYS A 42 -9.70 -1.34 0.49
C LYS A 42 -8.91 -0.15 -0.08
N PRO A 43 -7.56 -0.19 -0.11
CA PRO A 43 -6.83 0.76 -0.94
C PRO A 43 -7.37 0.60 -2.36
N ALA A 44 -7.83 1.70 -2.96
CA ALA A 44 -8.29 1.71 -4.35
C ALA A 44 -7.32 0.87 -5.20
N LYS A 45 -7.84 -0.12 -5.91
CA LYS A 45 -7.13 -1.25 -6.52
C LYS A 45 -6.13 -0.88 -7.66
N GLY A 46 -5.58 0.33 -7.69
CA GLY A 46 -4.79 0.87 -8.81
C GLY A 46 -3.68 1.86 -8.47
N GLY A 47 -3.21 1.92 -7.22
CA GLY A 47 -2.13 2.84 -6.83
C GLY A 47 -2.49 4.32 -7.08
N PRO A 48 -1.49 5.22 -7.17
CA PRO A 48 -1.72 6.66 -7.37
C PRO A 48 -2.55 6.98 -8.63
N ALA A 49 -2.40 6.18 -9.68
CA ALA A 49 -3.15 6.32 -10.94
C ALA A 49 -4.63 5.93 -10.78
N GLY A 50 -4.92 4.84 -10.07
CA GLY A 50 -6.29 4.41 -9.77
C GLY A 50 -7.04 5.39 -8.88
N PHE A 51 -6.36 6.00 -7.90
CA PHE A 51 -6.94 7.07 -7.08
C PHE A 51 -7.34 8.28 -7.92
N ARG A 52 -6.45 8.71 -8.84
CA ARG A 52 -6.72 9.86 -9.72
C ARG A 52 -7.96 9.64 -10.59
N GLN A 53 -8.02 8.50 -11.27
CA GLN A 53 -9.14 8.18 -12.16
C GLN A 53 -10.46 8.14 -11.39
N HIS A 54 -10.46 7.52 -10.20
CA HIS A 54 -11.64 7.48 -9.35
C HIS A 54 -12.09 8.88 -8.89
N TYR A 55 -11.14 9.75 -8.53
CA TYR A 55 -11.46 11.13 -8.13
C TYR A 55 -12.06 11.95 -9.27
N ILE A 56 -11.46 11.89 -10.47
CA ILE A 56 -11.97 12.59 -11.66
C ILE A 56 -13.38 12.09 -12.00
N GLN A 57 -13.58 10.77 -12.01
CA GLN A 57 -14.89 10.17 -12.30
C GLN A 57 -15.95 10.63 -11.29
N THR A 58 -15.60 10.61 -10.00
CA THR A 58 -16.50 11.07 -8.92
C THR A 58 -16.88 12.54 -9.10
N MET A 59 -15.91 13.41 -9.42
CA MET A 59 -16.14 14.83 -9.66
C MET A 59 -17.02 15.05 -10.88
N ARG A 60 -16.77 14.32 -11.97
CA ARG A 60 -17.58 14.35 -13.18
C ARG A 60 -19.03 13.96 -12.89
N ASP A 61 -19.26 12.85 -12.21
CA ASP A 61 -20.60 12.30 -12.00
C ASP A 61 -21.44 13.14 -11.04
N ARG A 62 -20.81 13.69 -9.99
CA ARG A 62 -21.49 14.49 -8.97
C ARG A 62 -21.70 15.94 -9.38
N LEU A 63 -20.73 16.54 -10.06
CA LEU A 63 -20.78 17.95 -10.47
C LEU A 63 -21.24 18.13 -11.91
N LYS A 64 -21.50 17.03 -12.63
CA LYS A 64 -21.94 17.04 -14.04
C LYS A 64 -20.98 17.83 -14.93
N LEU A 65 -19.68 17.61 -14.74
CA LEU A 65 -18.64 18.33 -15.47
C LEU A 65 -18.71 18.00 -16.98
N SER A 66 -18.53 19.01 -17.81
CA SER A 66 -18.35 18.84 -19.26
C SER A 66 -17.01 18.18 -19.58
N GLU A 67 -16.85 17.66 -20.80
CA GLU A 67 -15.58 17.07 -21.25
C GLU A 67 -14.41 18.07 -21.13
N GLN A 68 -14.66 19.33 -21.44
CA GLN A 68 -13.65 20.39 -21.33
C GLN A 68 -13.24 20.62 -19.86
N GLN A 69 -14.20 20.59 -18.93
CA GLN A 69 -13.92 20.73 -17.50
C GLN A 69 -13.17 19.50 -16.94
N VAL A 70 -13.49 18.30 -17.43
CA VAL A 70 -12.77 17.08 -17.06
C VAL A 70 -11.32 17.11 -17.55
N ALA A 71 -11.08 17.58 -18.78
CA ALA A 71 -9.73 17.77 -19.31
C ALA A 71 -8.93 18.79 -18.48
N GLN A 72 -9.55 19.91 -18.10
CA GLN A 72 -8.94 20.91 -17.22
C GLN A 72 -8.63 20.33 -15.83
N LEU A 73 -9.56 19.58 -15.24
CA LEU A 73 -9.36 18.92 -13.95
C LEU A 73 -8.19 17.92 -14.00
N SER A 74 -8.08 17.14 -15.07
CA SER A 74 -6.95 16.23 -15.27
C SER A 74 -5.62 16.99 -15.31
N ALA A 75 -5.55 18.09 -16.07
CA ALA A 75 -4.35 18.93 -16.15
C ALA A 75 -3.96 19.54 -14.80
N ILE A 76 -4.95 20.00 -14.00
CA ILE A 76 -4.73 20.50 -12.64
C ILE A 76 -4.13 19.39 -11.75
N MET A 77 -4.68 18.18 -11.82
CA MET A 77 -4.18 17.05 -11.03
C MET A 77 -2.76 16.63 -11.44
N ASP A 78 -2.42 16.71 -12.73
CA ASP A 78 -1.07 16.46 -13.23
C ASP A 78 -0.06 17.51 -12.73
N ALA A 79 -0.39 18.78 -12.87
CA ALA A 79 0.45 19.88 -12.41
C ALA A 79 0.67 19.81 -10.88
N SER A 80 -0.39 19.55 -10.13
CA SER A 80 -0.34 19.42 -8.67
C SER A 80 0.47 18.20 -8.24
N GLY A 81 0.31 17.08 -8.92
CA GLY A 81 1.10 15.87 -8.67
C GLY A 81 2.59 16.08 -8.86
N LYS A 82 2.99 16.79 -9.93
CA LYS A 82 4.40 17.16 -10.17
C LYS A 82 4.96 18.03 -9.04
N ARG A 83 4.24 19.10 -8.68
CA ARG A 83 4.65 20.01 -7.59
C ARG A 83 4.79 19.29 -6.25
N PHE A 84 3.85 18.40 -5.93
CA PHE A 84 3.92 17.60 -4.70
C PHE A 84 5.13 16.67 -4.70
N ASN A 85 5.39 15.99 -5.82
CA ASN A 85 6.59 15.15 -5.94
C ASN A 85 7.89 15.94 -5.81
N GLU A 86 7.97 17.12 -6.43
CA GLU A 86 9.14 18.01 -6.29
C GLU A 86 9.34 18.46 -4.85
N ALA A 87 8.29 18.92 -4.18
CA ALA A 87 8.34 19.33 -2.78
C ALA A 87 8.81 18.17 -1.88
N ARG A 88 8.26 16.97 -2.10
CA ARG A 88 8.67 15.76 -1.38
C ARG A 88 10.13 15.42 -1.63
N GLN A 89 10.59 15.43 -2.89
CA GLN A 89 11.98 15.14 -3.22
C GLN A 89 12.96 16.13 -2.56
N ARG A 90 12.59 17.41 -2.49
CA ARG A 90 13.37 18.43 -1.79
C ARG A 90 13.43 18.16 -0.30
N ALA A 91 12.28 17.92 0.34
CA ALA A 91 12.21 17.60 1.75
C ALA A 91 13.01 16.34 2.10
N ASP A 92 12.87 15.27 1.31
CA ASP A 92 13.63 14.03 1.50
C ASP A 92 15.14 14.25 1.35
N ALA A 93 15.57 15.12 0.42
CA ALA A 93 16.97 15.46 0.24
C ALA A 93 17.53 16.29 1.41
N GLU A 94 16.75 17.23 1.94
CA GLU A 94 17.13 18.03 3.11
C GLU A 94 17.21 17.16 4.37
N ILE A 95 16.22 16.30 4.60
CA ILE A 95 16.21 15.35 5.72
C ILE A 95 17.44 14.45 5.66
N ARG A 96 17.78 13.90 4.49
CA ARG A 96 19.00 13.07 4.34
C ARG A 96 20.26 13.84 4.70
N LYS A 97 20.43 15.06 4.17
CA LYS A 97 21.61 15.89 4.49
C LYS A 97 21.79 16.12 5.99
N LEU A 98 20.69 16.28 6.73
CA LEU A 98 20.71 16.48 8.17
C LEU A 98 20.95 15.18 8.94
N MET A 99 20.33 14.09 8.52
CA MET A 99 20.29 12.83 9.28
C MET A 99 21.42 11.85 8.93
N ASP A 100 21.92 11.87 7.69
CA ASP A 100 22.99 10.97 7.23
C ASP A 100 24.23 10.99 8.16
N PRO A 101 24.79 12.15 8.59
CA PRO A 101 25.97 12.14 9.47
C PRO A 101 25.68 11.57 10.86
N GLU A 102 24.51 11.86 11.43
CA GLU A 102 24.10 11.32 12.74
C GLU A 102 23.91 9.81 12.67
N MET A 103 23.24 9.32 11.62
CA MET A 103 23.05 7.90 11.38
C MET A 103 24.36 7.16 11.15
N GLU A 104 25.33 7.78 10.46
CA GLU A 104 26.67 7.21 10.30
C GLU A 104 27.43 7.14 11.63
N ALA A 105 27.34 8.17 12.46
CA ALA A 105 27.95 8.20 13.79
C ALA A 105 27.40 7.08 14.67
N LEU A 106 26.08 6.94 14.75
CA LEU A 106 25.41 5.88 15.51
C LEU A 106 25.80 4.48 15.03
N GLN A 107 25.88 4.27 13.71
CA GLN A 107 26.32 2.99 13.15
C GLN A 107 27.78 2.67 13.47
N LYS A 108 28.66 3.67 13.49
CA LYS A 108 30.06 3.49 13.89
C LYS A 108 30.17 3.15 15.37
N GLU A 109 29.47 3.91 16.23
CA GLU A 109 29.45 3.66 17.66
C GLU A 109 28.93 2.26 17.99
N GLN A 110 27.79 1.88 17.41
CA GLN A 110 27.22 0.54 17.59
C GLN A 110 28.23 -0.56 17.18
N ARG A 111 28.94 -0.37 16.07
CA ARG A 111 29.96 -1.31 15.60
C ARG A 111 31.11 -1.42 16.58
N THR A 112 31.61 -0.29 17.08
CA THR A 112 32.69 -0.28 18.08
C THR A 112 32.27 -1.00 19.36
N GLN A 113 31.05 -0.79 19.83
CA GLN A 113 30.52 -1.50 21.00
C GLN A 113 30.41 -3.01 20.75
N ILE A 114 29.96 -3.43 19.56
CA ILE A 114 29.93 -4.85 19.19
C ILE A 114 31.36 -5.41 19.18
N GLU A 115 32.29 -4.77 18.46
CA GLU A 115 33.68 -5.23 18.36
C GLU A 115 34.38 -5.33 19.72
N ALA A 116 34.07 -4.43 20.66
CA ALA A 116 34.63 -4.45 22.00
C ALA A 116 34.24 -5.71 22.79
N MET A 117 33.06 -6.30 22.54
CA MET A 117 32.59 -7.52 23.19
C MET A 117 33.11 -8.82 22.54
N LEU A 118 33.63 -8.73 21.32
CA LEU A 118 34.07 -9.91 20.55
C LEU A 118 35.54 -10.25 20.83
N ASP A 119 35.84 -11.55 20.84
CA ASP A 119 37.22 -12.05 20.82
C ASP A 119 37.87 -11.94 19.41
N ALA A 120 39.15 -12.31 19.29
CA ALA A 120 39.89 -12.13 18.04
C ALA A 120 39.35 -12.96 16.86
N GLU A 121 38.87 -14.18 17.12
CA GLU A 121 38.32 -15.06 16.08
C GLU A 121 36.94 -14.55 15.63
N GLN A 122 36.10 -14.17 16.60
CA GLN A 122 34.79 -13.58 16.35
C GLN A 122 34.87 -12.25 15.60
N ARG A 123 35.87 -11.40 15.88
CA ARG A 123 36.09 -10.15 15.13
C ARG A 123 36.41 -10.42 13.66
N ALA A 124 37.24 -11.42 13.37
CA ALA A 124 37.58 -11.79 12.01
C ALA A 124 36.35 -12.26 11.23
N GLU A 125 35.49 -13.06 11.86
CA GLU A 125 34.24 -13.53 11.25
C GLU A 125 33.21 -12.40 11.10
N TYR A 126 33.09 -11.51 12.09
CA TYR A 126 32.23 -10.33 12.03
C TYR A 126 32.63 -9.39 10.88
N ALA A 127 33.93 -9.20 10.64
CA ALA A 127 34.43 -8.41 9.52
C ALA A 127 34.03 -9.01 8.16
N LYS A 128 34.10 -10.34 8.01
CA LYS A 128 33.61 -11.03 6.79
C LYS A 128 32.11 -10.82 6.59
N MET A 129 31.31 -10.98 7.64
CA MET A 129 29.85 -10.78 7.57
C MET A 129 29.48 -9.36 7.12
N LEU A 130 30.23 -8.34 7.58
CA LEU A 130 30.01 -6.95 7.14
C LEU A 130 30.31 -6.77 5.65
N GLU A 131 31.38 -7.39 5.15
CA GLU A 131 31.77 -7.31 3.75
C GLU A 131 30.80 -8.06 2.84
N GLU A 132 30.35 -9.25 3.23
CA GLU A 132 29.31 -9.99 2.52
C GLU A 132 28.02 -9.18 2.41
N ARG A 133 27.61 -8.54 3.52
CA ARG A 133 26.44 -7.64 3.52
C ARG A 133 26.64 -6.46 2.58
N ARG A 134 27.84 -5.88 2.51
CA ARG A 134 28.17 -4.78 1.58
C ARG A 134 28.01 -5.23 0.13
N ILE A 135 28.56 -6.39 -0.22
CA ILE A 135 28.51 -6.98 -1.56
C ILE A 135 27.05 -7.29 -1.96
N GLU A 136 26.29 -7.93 -1.08
CA GLU A 136 24.88 -8.26 -1.32
C GLU A 136 24.03 -6.99 -1.51
N MET A 137 24.27 -5.95 -0.70
CA MET A 137 23.59 -4.67 -0.86
C MET A 137 23.95 -3.98 -2.17
N GLU A 138 25.21 -4.04 -2.60
CA GLU A 138 25.63 -3.51 -3.91
C GLU A 138 24.97 -4.26 -5.06
N LYS A 139 24.93 -5.60 -4.98
CA LYS A 139 24.25 -6.45 -5.96
C LYS A 139 22.77 -6.11 -6.06
N ARG A 140 22.05 -6.02 -4.94
CA ARG A 140 20.63 -5.61 -4.93
C ARG A 140 20.41 -4.21 -5.50
N ARG A 141 21.32 -3.27 -5.25
CA ARG A 141 21.25 -1.93 -5.83
C ARG A 141 21.43 -1.99 -7.35
N ARG A 142 22.38 -2.77 -7.84
CA ARG A 142 22.64 -2.99 -9.26
C ARG A 142 21.46 -3.68 -9.94
N ASP A 143 20.90 -4.72 -9.33
CA ASP A 143 19.74 -5.44 -9.86
C ASP A 143 18.52 -4.53 -9.93
N LYS A 144 18.27 -3.72 -8.89
CA LYS A 144 17.21 -2.69 -8.93
C LYS A 144 17.47 -1.64 -10.00
N GLN A 145 18.72 -1.27 -10.26
CA GLN A 145 19.05 -0.31 -11.32
C GLN A 145 18.81 -0.90 -12.70
N ASN A 146 19.19 -2.16 -12.92
CA ASN A 146 19.00 -2.86 -14.19
C ASN A 146 17.52 -3.19 -14.46
N ASN A 147 16.74 -3.46 -13.41
CA ASN A 147 15.34 -3.89 -13.51
C ASN A 147 14.34 -2.74 -13.26
N ARG A 148 14.80 -1.48 -13.29
CA ARG A 148 13.94 -0.29 -13.16
C ARG A 148 13.46 0.17 -14.55
N PRO A 149 12.16 0.08 -14.86
CA PRO A 149 11.64 0.71 -16.07
C PRO A 149 11.68 2.24 -15.90
N GLY A 150 12.55 2.91 -16.66
CA GLY A 150 12.40 4.34 -17.01
C GLY A 150 12.83 5.39 -15.99
N MET A 151 13.90 5.18 -15.20
CA MET A 151 14.52 6.30 -14.44
C MET A 151 15.86 6.69 -15.07
N PRO A 152 16.10 7.96 -15.42
CA PRO A 152 17.37 8.38 -15.98
C PRO A 152 18.50 8.16 -14.95
N PRO A 153 19.71 7.78 -15.40
CA PRO A 153 20.84 7.55 -14.50
C PRO A 153 21.12 8.81 -13.67
N PRO A 154 21.55 8.68 -12.40
CA PRO A 154 21.99 9.82 -11.62
C PRO A 154 23.08 10.57 -12.40
N PRO A 155 23.11 11.92 -12.35
CA PRO A 155 24.15 12.70 -13.01
C PRO A 155 25.52 12.15 -12.60
N ARG A 156 26.32 11.73 -13.58
CA ARG A 156 27.72 11.39 -13.32
C ARG A 156 28.38 12.67 -12.86
N GLU A 157 28.71 12.78 -11.56
CA GLU A 157 29.65 13.78 -11.09
C GLU A 157 30.94 13.56 -11.89
N ARG A 158 31.20 14.49 -12.81
CA ARG A 158 32.45 14.53 -13.54
C ARG A 158 33.52 14.87 -12.50
N ARG A 159 34.33 13.88 -12.12
CA ARG A 159 35.67 14.12 -11.61
C ARG A 159 36.59 14.43 -12.78
#